data_AF-A0A957VMR0-F1
#
_entry.id   AF-A0A957VMR0-F1
#
_cell.length_a   1.000
_cell.length_b   1.000
_cell.length_c   1.000
_cell.angle_alpha   90.00
_cell.angle_beta   90.00
_cell.angle_gamma   90.00
#
_symmetry.space_group_name_H-M   'P 1'
#
loop_
_entity.id
_entity.type
_entity.pdbx_description
1 polymer ?
#
loop_
_entity_poly.entity_id
_entity_poly.type
_entity_poly.pdbx_seq_one_letter_code
_entity_poly.pdbx_strand_id
1 'polypeptide(L)'
;YFNVGKKRVKLAPAEVVLELLGYPAGGVPPFGHRTDLPVILDASVIATGAAHDGVIYGGGGDDRTMMRLTVDELCRVVQPHIMAVS
;
A
#
# COMPACT_ATOMS: atom_id res chain seq x y z
N TYR A 1 -15.45 1.55 9.77
CA TYR A 1 -15.08 0.49 8.80
C TYR A 1 -14.53 -0.73 9.52
N PHE A 2 -13.32 -0.70 10.10
CA PHE A 2 -12.71 -1.88 10.74
C PHE A 2 -13.06 -2.13 12.22
N ASN A 3 -13.92 -1.29 12.82
CA ASN A 3 -14.34 -1.37 14.23
C ASN A 3 -13.18 -1.58 15.26
N VAL A 4 -12.00 -1.04 14.94
CA VAL A 4 -10.79 -1.12 15.78
C VAL A 4 -10.18 0.28 15.91
N GLY A 5 -9.83 0.67 17.13
CA GLY A 5 -9.18 1.96 17.38
C GLY A 5 -7.69 1.93 17.05
N LYS A 6 -7.12 3.07 16.64
CA LYS A 6 -5.70 3.20 16.24
C LYS A 6 -4.71 2.57 17.25
N LYS A 7 -4.95 2.73 18.56
CA LYS A 7 -4.12 2.16 19.65
C LYS A 7 -4.08 0.63 19.71
N ARG A 8 -4.99 -0.04 19.01
CA ARG A 8 -5.07 -1.51 18.94
C ARG A 8 -4.49 -2.07 17.64
N VAL A 9 -4.04 -1.21 16.73
CA VAL A 9 -3.36 -1.57 15.50
C VAL A 9 -1.85 -1.48 15.75
N LYS A 10 -1.11 -2.48 15.30
CA LYS A 10 0.34 -2.57 15.42
C LYS A 10 0.93 -3.02 14.09
N LEU A 11 2.15 -2.59 13.81
CA LEU A 11 2.87 -3.03 12.61
C LEU A 11 3.05 -4.55 12.67
N ALA A 12 2.86 -5.21 11.52
CA ALA A 12 3.08 -6.64 11.39
C ALA A 12 4.59 -6.94 11.46
N PRO A 13 5.00 -8.02 12.18
CA PRO A 13 6.35 -8.54 12.09
C PRO A 13 6.73 -8.96 10.66
N ALA A 14 8.01 -8.96 10.32
CA ALA A 14 8.48 -9.20 8.95
C ALA A 14 8.10 -10.59 8.42
N GLU A 15 8.11 -11.60 9.29
CA GLU A 15 7.69 -12.97 9.00
C GLU A 15 6.21 -13.05 8.61
N VAL A 16 5.34 -12.28 9.29
CA VAL A 16 3.91 -12.21 8.98
C VAL A 16 3.68 -11.52 7.64
N VAL A 17 4.44 -10.45 7.36
CA VAL A 17 4.39 -9.75 6.06
C VAL A 17 4.78 -10.70 4.93
N LEU A 18 5.88 -11.42 5.09
CA LEU A 18 6.34 -12.38 4.08
C LEU A 18 5.31 -13.48 3.87
N GLU A 19 4.80 -14.10 4.94
CA GLU A 19 3.81 -15.18 4.87
C GLU A 19 2.51 -14.73 4.17
N LEU A 20 1.95 -13.58 4.54
CA LEU A 20 0.67 -13.14 3.97
C LEU A 20 0.82 -12.58 2.55
N LEU A 21 1.83 -11.75 2.32
CA LEU A 21 1.94 -10.96 1.08
C LEU A 21 2.82 -11.63 0.03
N GLY A 22 3.76 -12.49 0.43
CA GLY A 22 4.71 -13.14 -0.49
C GLY A 22 5.95 -12.31 -0.82
N TYR A 23 6.10 -11.13 -0.21
CA TYR A 23 7.21 -10.22 -0.44
C TYR A 23 7.89 -9.84 0.88
N PRO A 24 9.23 -9.62 0.88
CA PRO A 24 9.93 -9.21 2.08
C PRO A 24 9.49 -7.80 2.51
N ALA A 25 9.45 -7.59 3.84
CA ALA A 25 9.24 -6.26 4.40
C ALA A 25 10.28 -5.27 3.86
N GLY A 26 9.85 -4.06 3.52
CA GLY A 26 10.68 -3.03 2.89
C GLY A 26 10.64 -3.03 1.35
N GLY A 27 10.19 -4.11 0.71
CA GLY A 27 10.07 -4.22 -0.75
C GLY A 27 8.66 -4.54 -1.25
N VAL A 28 7.67 -4.56 -0.36
CA VAL A 28 6.29 -4.98 -0.67
C VAL A 28 5.68 -4.10 -1.76
N PRO A 29 5.27 -4.66 -2.92
CA PRO A 29 4.59 -3.91 -3.95
C PRO A 29 3.14 -3.60 -3.54
N PRO A 30 2.46 -2.62 -4.13
CA PRO A 30 1.09 -2.28 -3.75
C PRO A 30 0.04 -3.31 -4.20
N PHE A 31 0.37 -4.27 -5.06
CA PHE A 31 -0.54 -5.33 -5.53
C PHE A 31 0.22 -6.60 -5.90
N GLY A 32 -0.51 -7.66 -6.28
CA GLY A 32 0.07 -8.97 -6.62
C GLY A 32 0.42 -9.81 -5.39
N HIS A 33 -0.20 -9.49 -4.25
CA HIS A 33 0.03 -10.21 -3.01
C HIS A 33 -0.48 -11.65 -3.09
N ARG A 34 0.15 -12.53 -2.33
CA ARG A 34 -0.31 -13.92 -2.19
C ARG A 34 -1.72 -14.03 -1.58
N THR A 35 -2.05 -13.12 -0.67
CA THR A 35 -3.36 -13.04 -0.01
C THR A 35 -3.96 -11.67 -0.27
N ASP A 36 -5.20 -11.63 -0.77
CA ASP A 36 -5.94 -10.39 -0.91
C ASP A 36 -6.32 -9.84 0.47
N LEU A 37 -5.86 -8.63 0.78
CA LEU A 37 -6.15 -7.93 2.03
C LEU A 37 -6.84 -6.59 1.75
N PRO A 38 -7.69 -6.08 2.66
CA PRO A 38 -8.23 -4.74 2.55
C PRO A 38 -7.13 -3.69 2.50
N VAL A 39 -7.14 -2.85 1.46
CA VAL A 39 -6.16 -1.77 1.28
C VAL A 39 -6.74 -0.46 1.79
N ILE A 40 -5.94 0.25 2.60
CA ILE A 40 -6.20 1.64 2.98
C ILE A 40 -5.20 2.51 2.23
N LEU A 41 -5.69 3.51 1.52
CA LEU A 41 -4.86 4.51 0.86
C LEU A 41 -4.99 5.84 1.59
N ASP A 42 -3.85 6.42 1.99
CA ASP A 42 -3.88 7.73 2.63
C ASP A 42 -4.30 8.82 1.63
N ALA A 43 -5.24 9.67 2.03
CA ALA A 43 -5.73 10.76 1.20
C ALA A 43 -4.63 11.74 0.72
N SER A 44 -3.54 11.88 1.48
CA SER A 44 -2.37 12.68 1.09
C SER A 44 -1.67 12.13 -0.16
N VAL A 45 -1.70 10.82 -0.42
CA VAL A 45 -1.11 10.23 -1.63
C VAL A 45 -1.83 10.72 -2.89
N ILE A 46 -3.15 10.91 -2.82
CA ILE A 46 -3.94 11.49 -3.90
C ILE A 46 -3.49 12.94 -4.17
N ALA A 47 -3.33 13.72 -3.10
CA ALA A 47 -2.90 15.12 -3.20
C ALA A 47 -1.47 15.24 -3.75
N THR A 48 -0.54 14.40 -3.30
CA THR A 48 0.83 14.35 -3.81
C THR A 48 0.86 13.91 -5.26
N GLY A 49 0.10 12.87 -5.63
CA GLY A 49 0.01 12.41 -7.02
C GLY A 49 -0.49 13.52 -7.95
N ALA A 50 -1.50 14.30 -7.53
CA ALA A 50 -2.00 15.42 -8.33
C ALA A 50 -0.93 16.49 -8.63
N ALA A 51 0.04 16.70 -7.73
CA ALA A 51 1.17 17.60 -7.96
C ALA A 51 2.24 17.03 -8.91
N HIS A 52 2.15 15.75 -9.26
CA HIS A 52 3.13 15.00 -10.05
C HIS A 52 2.46 14.25 -11.23
N ASP A 53 1.46 14.86 -11.87
CA ASP A 53 0.73 14.29 -13.01
C ASP A 53 0.16 12.88 -12.73
N GLY A 54 -0.24 12.64 -11.48
CA GLY A 54 -0.76 11.38 -10.99
C GLY A 54 0.30 10.33 -10.67
N VAL A 55 1.59 10.58 -10.92
CA VAL A 55 2.67 9.58 -10.80
C VAL A 55 3.12 9.41 -9.35
N ILE A 56 3.25 8.16 -8.93
CA ILE A 56 3.77 7.74 -7.62
C ILE A 56 4.75 6.57 -7.79
N TYR A 57 5.51 6.29 -6.72
CA TYR A 57 6.43 5.16 -6.65
C TYR A 57 6.15 4.32 -5.41
N GLY A 58 5.98 3.01 -5.60
CA GLY A 58 5.84 2.03 -4.52
C GLY A 58 6.92 0.94 -4.59
N GLY A 59 6.88 -0.02 -3.65
CA GLY A 59 7.80 -1.16 -3.68
C GLY A 59 7.71 -1.97 -4.98
N GLY A 60 8.84 -2.49 -5.45
CA GLY A 60 8.93 -3.28 -6.69
C GLY A 60 8.89 -4.80 -6.49
N GLY A 61 8.79 -5.30 -5.26
CA GLY A 61 8.88 -6.72 -4.94
C GLY A 61 10.17 -7.13 -4.21
N ASP A 62 11.15 -6.24 -4.15
CA ASP A 62 12.43 -6.44 -3.45
C ASP A 62 12.95 -5.09 -2.92
N ASP A 63 14.12 -5.12 -2.28
CA ASP A 63 14.77 -3.97 -1.65
C ASP A 63 15.53 -3.05 -2.64
N ARG A 64 15.56 -3.41 -3.92
CA ARG A 64 16.36 -2.74 -4.96
C ARG A 64 15.53 -2.15 -6.09
N THR A 65 14.23 -2.43 -6.10
CA THR A 65 13.34 -2.07 -7.20
C THR A 65 12.17 -1.24 -6.68
N MET A 66 11.86 -0.18 -7.42
CA MET A 66 10.66 0.62 -7.22
C MET A 66 9.74 0.49 -8.43
N MET A 67 8.44 0.43 -8.19
CA MET A 67 7.44 0.43 -9.25
C MET A 67 6.90 1.84 -9.45
N ARG A 68 7.02 2.35 -10.69
CA ARG A 68 6.36 3.58 -11.14
C ARG A 68 4.95 3.25 -11.61
N LEU A 69 3.96 3.97 -11.09
CA LEU A 69 2.56 3.85 -11.50
C LEU A 69 1.82 5.17 -11.27
N THR A 70 0.60 5.26 -11.76
CA THR A 70 -0.30 6.36 -11.44
C THR A 70 -1.20 6.02 -10.25
N VAL A 71 -1.69 7.05 -9.56
CA VAL A 71 -2.73 6.94 -8.53
C VAL A 71 -3.99 6.27 -9.10
N ASP A 72 -4.36 6.59 -10.33
CA ASP A 72 -5.55 6.01 -10.98
C ASP A 72 -5.37 4.52 -11.25
N GLU A 73 -4.19 4.10 -11.71
CA GLU A 73 -3.86 2.67 -11.87
C GLU A 73 -3.88 1.95 -10.51
N LEU A 74 -3.31 2.56 -9.48
CA LEU A 74 -3.35 2.00 -8.12
C LEU A 74 -4.80 1.80 -7.69
N CYS A 75 -5.62 2.85 -7.72
CA CYS A 75 -7.02 2.80 -7.30
C CYS A 75 -7.85 1.79 -8.10
N ARG A 76 -7.60 1.67 -9.41
CA ARG A 76 -8.26 0.68 -10.28
C ARG A 76 -7.93 -0.76 -9.87
N VAL A 77 -6.68 -1.05 -9.53
CA VAL A 77 -6.22 -2.41 -9.24
C VAL A 77 -6.57 -2.83 -7.81
N VAL A 78 -6.31 -1.98 -6.82
CA VAL A 78 -6.41 -2.36 -5.40
C VAL A 78 -7.72 -1.97 -4.74
N GLN A 79 -8.53 -1.15 -5.42
CA GLN A 79 -9.85 -0.69 -4.95
C GLN A 79 -9.85 -0.25 -3.46
N PRO A 80 -8.99 0.72 -3.08
CA PRO A 80 -8.70 0.99 -1.69
C PRO A 80 -9.81 1.77 -0.99
N HIS A 81 -9.82 1.70 0.33
CA HIS A 81 -10.51 2.68 1.16
C HIS A 81 -9.63 3.91 1.35
N ILE A 82 -10.03 5.03 0.76
CA ILE A 82 -9.32 6.30 0.88
C ILE A 82 -9.71 6.99 2.19
N MET A 83 -8.74 7.30 3.05
CA MET A 83 -8.95 8.00 4.31
C MET A 83 -7.67 8.66 4.83
N ALA A 84 -7.79 9.70 5.65
CA ALA A 84 -6.63 10.31 6.31
C ALA A 84 -6.14 9.43 7.47
N VAL A 85 -4.92 8.89 7.36
CA VAL A 85 -4.30 8.01 8.37
C VAL A 85 -2.95 8.51 8.88
N SER A 86 -2.35 9.46 8.17
CA SER A 86 -1.13 10.22 8.53
C SER A 86 -1.40 11.34 9.54
#